data_AF-A0A9D5SWI1-F1
#
_entry.id   AF-A0A9D5SWI1-F1
#
_cell.length_a   1.000
_cell.length_b   1.000
_cell.length_c   1.000
_cell.angle_alpha   90.00
_cell.angle_beta   90.00
_cell.angle_gamma   90.00
#
_symmetry.space_group_name_H-M   'P 1'
#
loop_
_entity.id
_entity.type
_entity.pdbx_description
1 polymer ?
#
loop_
_entity_poly.entity_id
_entity_poly.type
_entity_poly.pdbx_seq_one_letter_code
_entity_poly.pdbx_strand_id
1 'polypeptide(L)'
;MNREDAYCFKIRLMCGLREGYYEWLEGYLNSEAPLSEIVLNLSLCGSDINKAISCLHSFCMEQGFDESIVCEKLRLFLRDSYHTGCLSKDDAVAYMYRFANAHGVPGDFESAAWDSMYYMDDYYSLAKTGIIPWERFDCAFFSFLNDGTPIDTNRLMNHFGQE
;
A
#
# COMPACT_ATOMS: atom_id res chain seq x y z
N MET A 1 10.03 -9.06 -14.90
CA MET A 1 9.36 -8.39 -13.75
C MET A 1 10.00 -8.80 -12.42
N ASN A 2 10.21 -7.88 -11.47
CA ASN A 2 10.68 -8.23 -10.10
C ASN A 2 9.50 -8.50 -9.14
N ARG A 3 9.79 -9.07 -7.96
CA ARG A 3 8.74 -9.48 -7.01
C ARG A 3 8.12 -8.33 -6.26
N GLU A 4 8.89 -7.28 -5.97
CA GLU A 4 8.42 -6.10 -5.28
C GLU A 4 7.37 -5.36 -6.14
N ASP A 5 7.56 -5.30 -7.46
CA ASP A 5 6.57 -4.79 -8.42
C ASP A 5 5.33 -5.68 -8.41
N ALA A 6 5.50 -7.00 -8.54
CA ALA A 6 4.39 -7.95 -8.56
C ALA A 6 3.55 -7.87 -7.27
N TYR A 7 4.20 -7.80 -6.11
CA TYR A 7 3.53 -7.72 -4.81
C TYR A 7 2.85 -6.36 -4.61
N CYS A 8 3.50 -5.25 -4.99
CA CYS A 8 2.86 -3.94 -5.00
C CYS A 8 1.58 -3.94 -5.83
N PHE A 9 1.61 -4.52 -7.04
CA PHE A 9 0.43 -4.65 -7.88
C PHE A 9 -0.64 -5.55 -7.29
N LYS A 10 -0.25 -6.67 -6.67
CA LYS A 10 -1.18 -7.54 -5.94
C LYS A 10 -1.95 -6.74 -4.88
N ILE A 11 -1.25 -5.97 -4.05
CA ILE A 11 -1.85 -5.15 -3.00
C ILE A 11 -2.82 -4.10 -3.58
N ARG A 12 -2.41 -3.39 -4.64
CA ARG A 12 -3.27 -2.43 -5.33
C ARG A 12 -4.55 -3.07 -5.85
N LEU A 13 -4.44 -4.21 -6.53
CA LEU A 13 -5.59 -4.96 -7.05
C LEU A 13 -6.52 -5.45 -5.93
N MET A 14 -5.97 -5.98 -4.84
CA MET A 14 -6.74 -6.40 -3.65
C MET A 14 -7.50 -5.23 -3.02
N CYS A 15 -6.98 -4.02 -3.11
CA CYS A 15 -7.62 -2.80 -2.60
C CYS A 15 -8.57 -2.13 -3.60
N GLY A 16 -8.82 -2.75 -4.76
CA GLY A 16 -9.72 -2.24 -5.79
C GLY A 16 -9.11 -1.20 -6.74
N LEU A 17 -7.80 -0.92 -6.63
CA LEU A 17 -7.08 -0.02 -7.53
C LEU A 17 -6.69 -0.76 -8.81
N ARG A 18 -7.63 -0.81 -9.75
CA ARG A 18 -7.47 -1.47 -11.07
C ARG A 18 -6.86 -0.53 -12.12
N GLU A 19 -6.88 0.77 -11.86
CA GLU A 19 -6.34 1.78 -12.75
C GLU A 19 -4.85 1.55 -12.99
N GLY A 20 -4.45 1.61 -14.27
CA GLY A 20 -3.07 1.38 -14.69
C GLY A 20 -2.61 -0.07 -14.65
N TYR A 21 -3.45 -1.06 -14.27
CA TYR A 21 -3.04 -2.48 -14.30
C TYR A 21 -2.69 -2.94 -15.72
N TYR A 22 -3.57 -2.69 -16.68
CA TYR A 22 -3.35 -3.10 -18.07
C TYR A 22 -2.20 -2.34 -18.72
N GLU A 23 -2.09 -1.04 -18.48
CA GLU A 23 -0.97 -0.21 -18.97
C GLU A 23 0.36 -0.72 -18.43
N TRP A 24 0.40 -1.09 -17.15
CA TRP A 24 1.58 -1.68 -16.54
C TRP A 24 1.91 -3.04 -17.16
N LEU A 25 0.92 -3.93 -17.33
CA LEU A 25 1.13 -5.25 -17.94
C LEU A 25 1.63 -5.11 -19.38
N GLU A 26 1.03 -4.22 -20.17
CA GLU A 26 1.43 -3.89 -21.53
C GLU A 26 2.87 -3.35 -21.58
N GLY A 27 3.27 -2.56 -20.59
CA GLY A 27 4.65 -2.12 -20.41
C GLY A 27 5.65 -3.29 -20.36
N TYR A 28 5.37 -4.34 -19.58
CA TYR A 28 6.22 -5.54 -19.54
C TYR A 28 6.14 -6.36 -20.81
N LEU A 29 4.95 -6.52 -21.39
CA LEU A 29 4.77 -7.27 -22.64
C LEU A 29 5.61 -6.67 -23.79
N ASN A 30 5.78 -5.34 -23.80
CA ASN A 30 6.54 -4.64 -24.82
C ASN A 30 8.04 -4.52 -24.54
N SER A 31 8.46 -4.53 -23.28
CA SER A 31 9.85 -4.26 -22.88
C SER A 31 10.66 -5.50 -22.51
N GLU A 32 10.01 -6.60 -22.11
CA GLU A 32 10.68 -7.79 -21.61
C GLU A 32 10.87 -8.85 -22.70
N ALA A 33 12.13 -9.16 -23.04
CA ALA A 33 12.48 -10.18 -24.03
C ALA A 33 13.66 -11.06 -23.54
N PRO A 34 13.46 -12.37 -23.26
CA PRO A 34 12.19 -13.11 -23.33
C PRO A 34 11.23 -12.75 -22.18
N LEU A 35 9.93 -12.93 -22.39
CA LEU A 35 8.92 -12.76 -21.34
C LEU A 35 9.15 -13.76 -20.21
N SER A 36 9.17 -13.27 -18.96
CA SER A 36 9.06 -14.14 -17.78
C SER A 36 7.71 -14.85 -17.74
N GLU A 37 7.73 -16.04 -17.11
CA GLU A 37 6.55 -16.88 -16.93
C GLU A 37 5.39 -16.14 -16.28
N ILE A 38 5.69 -15.28 -15.30
CA ILE A 38 4.66 -14.50 -14.61
C ILE A 38 3.98 -13.47 -15.54
N VAL A 39 4.72 -12.78 -16.40
CA VAL A 39 4.14 -11.81 -17.35
C VAL A 39 3.26 -12.55 -18.37
N LEU A 40 3.71 -13.72 -18.82
CA LEU A 40 2.92 -14.59 -19.70
C LEU A 40 1.62 -15.04 -19.01
N ASN A 41 1.70 -15.54 -17.77
CA ASN A 41 0.53 -16.00 -17.02
C ASN A 41 -0.47 -14.86 -16.76
N LEU A 42 0.01 -13.65 -16.46
CA LEU A 42 -0.85 -12.47 -16.31
C LEU A 42 -1.56 -12.10 -17.61
N SER A 43 -0.88 -12.21 -18.77
CA SER A 43 -1.50 -11.97 -20.07
C SER A 43 -2.67 -12.93 -20.37
N LEU A 44 -2.60 -14.15 -19.83
CA LEU A 44 -3.63 -15.18 -20.00
C LEU A 44 -4.81 -15.03 -19.02
N CYS A 45 -4.68 -14.18 -17.99
CA CYS A 45 -5.79 -13.91 -17.05
C CYS A 45 -6.91 -13.09 -17.70
N GLY A 46 -6.63 -12.38 -18.80
CA GLY A 46 -7.59 -11.49 -19.45
C GLY A 46 -8.11 -10.42 -18.49
N SER A 47 -9.43 -10.25 -18.42
CA SER A 47 -10.07 -9.28 -17.53
C SER A 47 -10.42 -9.80 -16.13
N ASP A 48 -9.99 -11.02 -15.79
CA ASP A 48 -10.29 -11.66 -14.52
C ASP A 48 -9.28 -11.24 -13.44
N ILE A 49 -9.64 -10.17 -12.71
CA ILE A 49 -8.80 -9.59 -11.65
C ILE A 49 -8.52 -10.60 -10.52
N ASN A 50 -9.46 -11.47 -10.19
CA ASN A 50 -9.26 -12.46 -9.13
C ASN A 50 -8.21 -13.49 -9.54
N LYS A 51 -8.23 -13.94 -10.81
CA LYS A 51 -7.16 -14.78 -11.34
C LYS A 51 -5.81 -14.08 -11.38
N ALA A 52 -5.79 -12.80 -11.77
CA ALA A 52 -4.56 -12.01 -11.76
C ALA A 52 -3.98 -11.89 -10.35
N ILE A 53 -4.81 -11.60 -9.34
CA ILE A 53 -4.40 -11.57 -7.93
C ILE A 53 -3.86 -12.93 -7.49
N SER A 54 -4.54 -14.03 -7.80
CA SER A 54 -4.05 -15.38 -7.47
C SER A 54 -2.71 -15.69 -8.13
N CYS A 55 -2.53 -15.29 -9.39
CA CYS A 55 -1.28 -15.47 -10.13
C CYS A 55 -0.13 -14.70 -9.48
N LEU A 56 -0.34 -13.41 -9.16
CA LEU A 56 0.64 -12.59 -8.44
C LEU A 56 0.94 -13.15 -7.05
N HIS A 57 -0.08 -13.64 -6.34
CA HIS A 57 0.08 -14.22 -5.02
C HIS A 57 0.99 -15.45 -5.04
N SER A 58 0.74 -16.40 -5.95
CA SER A 58 1.60 -17.58 -6.11
C SER A 58 3.05 -17.20 -6.41
N PHE A 59 3.27 -16.28 -7.35
CA PHE A 59 4.61 -15.82 -7.71
C PHE A 59 5.40 -15.18 -6.55
N CYS A 60 4.68 -14.49 -5.65
CA CYS A 60 5.31 -13.85 -4.49
C CYS A 60 5.52 -14.79 -3.30
N MET A 61 4.80 -15.90 -3.20
CA MET A 61 4.96 -16.87 -2.09
C MET A 61 6.20 -17.75 -2.25
N GLU A 62 6.71 -17.89 -3.48
CA GLU A 62 7.78 -18.85 -3.80
C GLU A 62 9.18 -18.38 -3.36
N GLN A 63 9.41 -17.08 -3.15
CA GLN A 63 10.66 -16.52 -2.62
C GLN A 63 10.39 -15.19 -1.91
N GLY A 64 11.20 -14.86 -0.90
CA GLY A 64 11.12 -13.58 -0.19
C GLY A 64 11.32 -12.37 -1.11
N PHE A 65 10.63 -11.28 -0.80
CA PHE A 65 10.78 -9.96 -1.42
C PHE A 65 11.08 -8.94 -0.33
N ASP A 66 11.63 -7.78 -0.69
CA ASP A 66 11.88 -6.72 0.28
C ASP A 66 10.58 -5.93 0.55
N GLU A 67 9.99 -6.17 1.72
CA GLU A 67 8.77 -5.50 2.15
C GLU A 67 8.91 -3.98 2.26
N SER A 68 10.10 -3.48 2.59
CA SER A 68 10.36 -2.05 2.70
C SER A 68 10.25 -1.36 1.35
N ILE A 69 10.72 -2.02 0.28
CA ILE A 69 10.60 -1.52 -1.10
C ILE A 69 9.14 -1.52 -1.54
N VAL A 70 8.37 -2.55 -1.19
CA VAL A 70 6.93 -2.61 -1.49
C VAL A 70 6.19 -1.47 -0.81
N CYS A 71 6.40 -1.30 0.50
CA CYS A 71 5.78 -0.26 1.30
C CYS A 71 6.10 1.14 0.74
N GLU A 72 7.37 1.36 0.37
CA GLU A 72 7.82 2.60 -0.25
C GLU A 72 7.12 2.87 -1.59
N LYS A 73 7.00 1.86 -2.47
CA LYS A 73 6.28 2.02 -3.74
C LYS A 73 4.81 2.39 -3.54
N LEU A 74 4.14 1.77 -2.57
CA LEU A 74 2.75 2.09 -2.24
C LEU A 74 2.60 3.49 -1.65
N ARG A 75 3.54 3.91 -0.80
CA ARG A 75 3.59 5.26 -0.26
C ARG A 75 3.78 6.31 -1.35
N LEU A 76 4.72 6.09 -2.27
CA LEU A 76 4.96 6.99 -3.40
C LEU A 76 3.72 7.09 -4.29
N PHE A 77 3.04 5.97 -4.55
CA PHE A 77 1.75 5.97 -5.26
C PHE A 77 0.71 6.85 -4.56
N LEU A 78 0.55 6.73 -3.24
CA LEU A 78 -0.38 7.56 -2.47
C LEU A 78 0.00 9.04 -2.49
N ARG A 79 1.29 9.33 -2.34
CA ARG A 79 1.83 10.68 -2.33
C ARG A 79 1.53 11.38 -3.65
N ASP A 80 1.85 10.72 -4.75
CA ASP A 80 1.68 11.28 -6.08
C ASP A 80 0.19 11.44 -6.39
N SER A 81 -0.64 10.44 -6.05
CA SER A 81 -2.10 10.51 -6.25
C SER A 81 -2.80 11.57 -5.41
N TYR A 82 -2.31 11.83 -4.19
CA TYR A 82 -2.82 12.90 -3.33
C TYR A 82 -2.44 14.28 -3.87
N HIS A 83 -1.16 14.47 -4.22
CA HIS A 83 -0.68 15.78 -4.70
C HIS A 83 -1.21 16.17 -6.09
N THR A 84 -1.55 15.19 -6.93
CA THR A 84 -2.24 15.45 -8.21
C THR A 84 -3.75 15.69 -8.06
N GLY A 85 -4.29 15.52 -6.85
CA GLY A 85 -5.72 15.67 -6.56
C GLY A 85 -6.58 14.47 -6.99
N CYS A 86 -5.97 13.35 -7.38
CA CYS A 86 -6.70 12.12 -7.70
C CYS A 86 -7.30 11.46 -6.46
N LEU A 87 -6.64 11.58 -5.29
CA LEU A 87 -7.14 11.09 -4.01
C LEU A 87 -7.36 12.24 -3.03
N SER A 88 -8.47 12.20 -2.30
CA SER A 88 -8.64 13.03 -1.12
C SER A 88 -7.77 12.53 0.04
N LYS A 89 -7.65 13.34 1.08
CA LYS A 89 -6.98 12.93 2.34
C LYS A 89 -7.65 11.69 2.94
N ASP A 90 -8.99 11.67 2.99
CA ASP A 90 -9.78 10.53 3.48
C ASP A 90 -9.49 9.26 2.68
N ASP A 91 -9.44 9.37 1.34
CA ASP A 91 -9.16 8.23 0.48
C ASP A 91 -7.73 7.73 0.67
N ALA A 92 -6.76 8.63 0.76
CA ALA A 92 -5.36 8.27 0.97
C ALA A 92 -5.18 7.50 2.29
N VAL A 93 -5.77 7.98 3.38
CA VAL A 93 -5.75 7.29 4.69
C VAL A 93 -6.45 5.94 4.62
N ALA A 94 -7.63 5.86 3.98
CA ALA A 94 -8.35 4.60 3.81
C ALA A 94 -7.54 3.58 2.99
N TYR A 95 -6.80 4.03 1.97
CA TYR A 95 -5.91 3.16 1.20
C TYR A 95 -4.68 2.72 2.00
N MET A 96 -4.08 3.59 2.82
CA MET A 96 -3.00 3.17 3.72
C MET A 96 -3.44 1.99 4.60
N TYR A 97 -4.59 2.11 5.26
CA TYR A 97 -5.15 1.03 6.08
C TYR A 97 -5.39 -0.24 5.26
N ARG A 98 -6.02 -0.13 4.08
CA ARG A 98 -6.29 -1.29 3.21
C ARG A 98 -5.01 -1.95 2.71
N PHE A 99 -3.97 -1.18 2.38
CA PHE A 99 -2.68 -1.71 1.97
C PHE A 99 -2.03 -2.52 3.08
N ALA A 100 -2.01 -1.99 4.30
CA ALA A 100 -1.47 -2.71 5.45
C ALA A 100 -2.24 -4.02 5.71
N ASN A 101 -3.57 -3.99 5.68
CA ASN A 101 -4.39 -5.20 5.86
C ASN A 101 -4.28 -6.21 4.72
N ALA A 102 -4.08 -5.75 3.48
CA ALA A 102 -3.87 -6.64 2.34
C ALA A 102 -2.48 -7.28 2.36
N HIS A 103 -1.51 -6.63 3.02
CA HIS A 103 -0.17 -7.15 3.21
C HIS A 103 -0.11 -8.24 4.27
N GLY A 104 -0.69 -8.01 5.46
CA GLY A 104 -0.60 -8.95 6.58
C GLY A 104 -1.54 -8.66 7.75
N VAL A 105 -1.45 -9.52 8.78
CA VAL A 105 -2.23 -9.37 10.03
C VAL A 105 -1.61 -8.27 10.89
N PRO A 106 -2.43 -7.40 11.53
CA PRO A 106 -1.92 -6.37 12.43
C PRO A 106 -1.07 -6.97 13.56
N GLY A 107 0.15 -6.46 13.73
CA GLY A 107 1.10 -6.93 14.75
C GLY A 107 2.17 -7.92 14.27
N ASP A 108 2.11 -8.33 13.00
CA ASP A 108 3.17 -9.10 12.32
C ASP A 108 3.98 -8.22 11.34
N PHE A 109 3.87 -6.91 11.47
CA PHE A 109 4.55 -5.96 10.59
C PHE A 109 6.03 -5.90 10.95
N GLU A 110 6.90 -6.42 10.09
CA GLU A 110 8.35 -6.33 10.28
C GLU A 110 8.87 -4.89 10.10
N SER A 111 8.07 -4.00 9.50
CA SER A 111 8.43 -2.63 9.18
C SER A 111 7.51 -1.60 9.86
N ALA A 112 8.13 -0.63 10.54
CA ALA A 112 7.45 0.53 11.11
C ALA A 112 6.65 1.35 10.06
N ALA A 113 6.97 1.22 8.78
CA ALA A 113 6.23 1.86 7.71
C ALA A 113 4.86 1.19 7.47
N TRP A 114 4.78 -0.14 7.56
CA TRP A 114 3.51 -0.86 7.47
C TRP A 114 2.61 -0.57 8.68
N ASP A 115 3.20 -0.58 9.88
CA ASP A 115 2.51 -0.11 11.09
C ASP A 115 1.95 1.30 10.90
N SER A 116 2.75 2.21 10.34
CA SER A 116 2.32 3.58 10.11
C SER A 116 1.17 3.67 9.13
N MET A 117 1.17 2.87 8.06
CA MET A 117 0.03 2.79 7.13
C MET A 117 -1.22 2.26 7.83
N TYR A 118 -1.09 1.26 8.69
CA TYR A 118 -2.19 0.68 9.44
C TYR A 118 -2.83 1.69 10.40
N TYR A 119 -2.02 2.34 11.23
CA TYR A 119 -2.48 3.23 12.30
C TYR A 119 -2.77 4.67 11.85
N MET A 120 -2.54 5.02 10.58
CA MET A 120 -2.87 6.36 10.08
C MET A 120 -4.38 6.63 10.14
N ASP A 121 -5.22 5.60 9.94
CA ASP A 121 -6.67 5.73 10.03
C ASP A 121 -7.16 5.98 11.46
N ASP A 122 -6.47 5.42 12.46
CA ASP A 122 -6.73 5.73 13.87
C ASP A 122 -6.35 7.18 14.19
N TYR A 123 -5.18 7.64 13.74
CA TYR A 123 -4.77 9.05 13.87
C TYR A 123 -5.79 9.99 13.24
N TYR A 124 -6.31 9.64 12.06
CA TYR A 124 -7.31 10.41 11.34
C TYR A 124 -8.65 10.46 12.11
N SER A 125 -9.08 9.32 12.63
CA SER A 125 -10.31 9.18 13.42
C SER A 125 -10.23 9.97 14.74
N LEU A 126 -9.07 9.96 15.42
CA LEU A 126 -8.84 10.75 16.62
C LEU A 126 -8.89 12.26 16.35
N ALA A 127 -8.39 12.71 15.19
CA ALA A 127 -8.48 14.11 14.79
C ALA A 127 -9.93 14.51 14.46
N LYS A 128 -10.66 13.66 13.72
CA LYS A 128 -12.09 13.88 13.41
C LYS A 128 -12.97 14.00 14.65
N THR A 129 -12.68 13.20 15.68
CA THR A 129 -13.41 13.21 16.96
C THR A 129 -12.92 14.30 17.92
N GLY A 130 -11.88 15.05 17.57
CA GLY A 130 -11.34 16.14 18.38
C GLY A 130 -10.50 15.68 19.58
N ILE A 131 -10.15 14.39 19.65
CA ILE A 131 -9.26 13.84 20.69
C ILE A 131 -7.83 14.37 20.51
N ILE A 132 -7.39 14.51 19.25
CA ILE A 132 -6.14 15.20 18.91
C ILE A 132 -6.40 16.40 17.99
N PRO A 133 -5.54 17.43 18.00
CA PRO A 133 -5.62 18.52 17.03
C PRO A 133 -5.36 18.05 15.60
N TRP A 134 -6.00 18.70 14.63
CA TRP A 134 -5.77 18.45 13.20
C TRP A 134 -4.32 18.67 12.80
N GLU A 135 -3.64 19.66 13.38
CA GLU A 135 -2.24 19.96 13.11
C GLU A 135 -1.34 18.77 13.46
N ARG A 136 -1.66 18.05 14.55
CA ARG A 136 -0.91 16.85 14.96
C ARG A 136 -1.10 15.72 13.94
N PHE A 137 -2.32 15.51 13.46
CA PHE A 137 -2.59 14.56 12.39
C PHE A 137 -1.87 14.97 11.10
N ASP A 138 -2.03 16.21 10.66
CA ASP A 138 -1.47 16.72 9.41
C ASP A 138 0.06 16.62 9.39
N CYS A 139 0.72 16.94 10.51
CA CYS A 139 2.16 16.74 10.63
C CYS A 139 2.56 15.27 10.42
N ALA A 140 1.87 14.31 11.05
CA ALA A 140 2.17 12.89 10.91
C ALA A 140 1.89 12.38 9.49
N PHE A 141 0.71 12.74 8.94
CA PHE A 141 0.29 12.37 7.59
C PHE A 141 1.27 12.88 6.54
N PHE A 142 1.64 14.16 6.56
CA PHE A 142 2.56 14.72 5.57
C PHE A 142 3.99 14.23 5.73
N SER A 143 4.47 14.03 6.97
CA SER A 143 5.82 13.49 7.20
C SER A 143 5.94 12.05 6.70
N PHE A 144 4.92 11.22 6.94
CA PHE A 144 4.86 9.88 6.38
C PHE A 144 4.75 9.93 4.87
N LEU A 145 3.76 10.65 4.33
CA LEU A 145 3.46 10.65 2.90
C LEU A 145 4.62 11.19 2.05
N ASN A 146 5.32 12.23 2.50
CA ASN A 146 6.41 12.84 1.72
C ASN A 146 7.75 12.14 1.92
N ASP A 147 8.11 11.84 3.17
CA ASP A 147 9.48 11.46 3.53
C ASP A 147 9.57 10.04 4.12
N GLY A 148 8.45 9.32 4.21
CA GLY A 148 8.41 7.96 4.76
C GLY A 148 8.62 7.91 6.27
N THR A 149 8.58 9.04 6.97
CA THR A 149 8.80 9.11 8.42
C THR A 149 7.68 8.36 9.14
N PRO A 150 7.97 7.27 9.88
CA PRO A 150 6.95 6.51 10.59
C PRO A 150 6.23 7.37 11.64
N ILE A 151 4.95 7.08 11.88
CA ILE A 151 4.20 7.75 12.92
C ILE A 151 4.58 7.19 14.30
N ASP A 152 4.53 8.03 15.33
CA ASP A 152 4.75 7.60 16.71
C ASP A 152 3.50 6.86 17.23
N THR A 153 3.52 5.53 17.09
CA THR A 153 2.44 4.63 17.51
C THR A 153 2.37 4.45 19.03
N ASN A 154 3.47 4.66 19.77
CA ASN A 154 3.46 4.63 21.24
C ASN A 154 2.58 5.73 21.83
N ARG A 155 2.50 6.88 21.16
CA ARG A 155 1.60 7.96 21.57
C ARG A 155 0.12 7.67 21.31
N LEU A 156 -0.22 6.71 20.45
CA LEU A 156 -1.60 6.21 20.32
C LEU A 156 -1.98 5.33 21.50
N MET A 157 -1.12 4.35 21.83
CA MET A 157 -1.40 3.40 22.91
C MET A 157 -1.57 4.08 24.27
N ASN A 158 -0.85 5.17 24.52
CA ASN A 158 -1.03 5.96 25.75
C ASN A 158 -2.37 6.72 25.82
N HIS A 159 -3.11 6.90 24.71
CA HIS A 159 -4.46 7.46 24.72
C HIS A 159 -5.53 6.38 24.88
N PHE A 160 -5.27 5.16 24.40
CA PHE A 160 -6.20 4.02 24.56
C PHE A 160 -5.97 3.19 25.84
N GLY A 161 -4.81 3.33 26.49
CA GLY A 161 -4.43 2.61 27.72
C GLY A 161 -4.70 3.34 29.03
N GLN A 162 -5.47 4.44 29.01
CA GLN A 162 -5.99 5.07 30.22
C GLN A 162 -7.42 4.58 30.49
N GLU A 163 -7.53 3.33 30.93
CA GLU A 163 -8.67 2.83 31.72
C GLU A 163 -8.27 2.74 33.20
#